data_AF-A0A6P7GZ71-F1
#
_entry.id   AF-A0A6P7GZ71-F1
#
_cell.length_a   1.000
_cell.length_b   1.000
_cell.length_c   1.000
_cell.angle_alpha   90.00
_cell.angle_beta   90.00
_cell.angle_gamma   90.00
#
_symmetry.space_group_name_H-M   'P 1'
#
loop_
_entity.id
_entity.type
_entity.pdbx_description
1 polymer ?
#
loop_
_entity_poly.entity_id
_entity_poly.type
_entity_poly.pdbx_seq_one_letter_code
_entity_poly.pdbx_strand_id
1 'polypeptide(L)'
;MDYGSQLYGTAADTHLNKIEIQQNKCLRVCLGYLKSTPINIIQAEAVEPPLKLRRQLLSRKFMIKTISKKTSYLNSVQSLTVQVLTHRYWHFKKTPLIVESFSEIADITDILYSNQLPPVLIYSPEQIFSREIRTYYFESEEVASINQTKFNETKNKYWPNYDSIFTDGSKSKEYTSCAFYHFEENTDKKFILPKEASIYTQN
;
A
#
# COMPACT_ATOMS: atom_id res chain seq x y z
N MET A 1 6.31 -0.26 19.49
CA MET A 1 7.70 -0.50 19.01
C MET A 1 8.01 0.29 17.75
N ASP A 2 7.04 0.85 17.04
CA ASP A 2 7.26 1.43 15.71
C ASP A 2 7.86 2.85 15.70
N TYR A 3 7.72 3.60 16.80
CA TYR A 3 8.19 4.98 16.86
C TYR A 3 9.72 5.05 16.79
N GLY A 4 10.25 5.83 15.84
CA GLY A 4 11.69 6.00 15.65
C GLY A 4 12.41 4.77 15.06
N SER A 5 11.68 3.78 14.56
CA SER A 5 12.27 2.55 13.99
C SER A 5 13.20 2.79 12.82
N GLN A 6 13.06 3.93 12.14
CA GLN A 6 13.91 4.38 11.05
C GLN A 6 15.33 4.72 11.52
N LEU A 7 15.48 5.09 12.80
CA LEU A 7 16.74 5.48 13.41
C LEU A 7 17.39 4.32 14.16
N TYR A 8 16.65 3.66 15.05
CA TYR A 8 17.21 2.57 15.85
C TYR A 8 17.17 1.21 15.13
N GLY A 9 16.54 1.11 13.94
CA GLY A 9 16.37 -0.14 13.21
C GLY A 9 17.67 -0.88 12.87
N THR A 10 18.81 -0.21 12.99
CA THR A 10 20.17 -0.72 12.78
C THR A 10 20.99 -0.84 14.07
N ALA A 11 20.33 -0.74 15.23
CA ALA A 11 20.92 -1.04 16.53
C ALA A 11 21.48 -2.47 16.57
N ALA A 12 22.27 -2.78 17.61
CA ALA A 12 22.86 -4.10 17.75
C ALA A 12 21.79 -5.19 17.81
N ASP A 13 22.05 -6.32 17.16
CA ASP A 13 21.08 -7.41 17.02
C ASP A 13 20.66 -7.96 18.40
N THR A 14 21.53 -7.87 19.40
CA THR A 14 21.23 -8.20 20.80
C THR A 14 20.06 -7.38 21.38
N HIS A 15 19.95 -6.09 21.05
CA HIS A 15 18.85 -5.24 21.48
C HIS A 15 17.60 -5.48 20.64
N LEU A 16 17.75 -5.63 19.33
CA LEU A 16 16.63 -5.90 18.42
C LEU A 16 15.96 -7.25 18.74
N ASN A 17 16.74 -8.28 19.05
CA ASN A 17 16.24 -9.60 19.42
C ASN A 17 15.44 -9.56 20.73
N LYS A 18 15.84 -8.72 21.70
CA LYS A 18 15.05 -8.54 22.94
C LYS A 18 13.65 -8.02 22.63
N ILE A 19 13.55 -7.04 21.73
CA ILE A 19 12.27 -6.45 21.30
C ILE A 19 11.42 -7.52 20.58
N GLU A 20 12.04 -8.30 19.70
CA GLU A 20 11.36 -9.36 18.94
C GLU A 20 10.84 -10.50 19.82
N ILE A 21 11.63 -10.91 20.82
CA ILE A 21 11.19 -11.89 21.82
C ILE A 21 9.95 -11.39 22.58
N GLN A 22 9.94 -10.10 22.97
CA GLN A 22 8.78 -9.54 23.67
C GLN A 22 7.53 -9.49 22.78
N GLN A 23 7.65 -9.05 21.53
CA GLN A 23 6.53 -9.09 20.58
C GLN A 23 5.96 -10.49 20.43
N ASN A 24 6.83 -11.47 20.18
CA ASN A 24 6.39 -12.86 19.95
C ASN A 24 5.74 -13.46 21.21
N LYS A 25 6.17 -13.08 22.41
CA LYS A 25 5.50 -13.45 23.66
C LYS A 25 4.10 -12.84 23.75
N CYS A 26 3.96 -11.55 23.46
CA CYS A 26 2.67 -10.87 23.46
C CYS A 26 1.70 -11.52 22.45
N LEU A 27 2.15 -11.76 21.21
CA LEU A 27 1.33 -12.40 20.18
C LEU A 27 0.85 -13.79 20.61
N ARG A 28 1.71 -14.59 21.25
CA ARG A 28 1.31 -15.91 21.79
C ARG A 28 0.23 -15.79 22.84
N VAL A 29 0.37 -14.85 23.78
CA VAL A 29 -0.63 -14.64 24.84
C VAL A 29 -1.96 -14.18 24.24
N CYS A 30 -1.94 -13.22 23.31
CA CYS A 30 -3.15 -12.69 22.68
C CYS A 30 -3.91 -13.75 21.86
N LEU A 31 -3.19 -14.65 21.17
CA LEU A 31 -3.78 -15.67 20.30
C LEU A 31 -3.94 -17.04 20.98
N GLY A 32 -3.52 -17.18 22.25
CA GLY A 32 -3.62 -18.44 22.98
C GLY A 32 -2.67 -19.56 22.50
N TYR A 33 -1.56 -19.22 21.84
CA TYR A 33 -0.62 -20.21 21.32
C TYR A 33 0.33 -20.76 22.38
N LEU A 34 0.65 -22.05 22.27
CA LEU A 34 1.66 -22.72 23.10
C LEU A 34 3.06 -22.13 22.88
N LYS A 35 3.96 -22.32 23.85
CA LYS A 35 5.37 -21.92 23.72
C LYS A 35 6.10 -22.65 22.60
N SER A 36 5.68 -23.89 22.29
CA SER A 36 6.26 -24.73 21.23
C SER A 36 5.83 -24.33 19.82
N THR A 37 4.77 -23.52 19.66
CA THR A 37 4.29 -23.12 18.34
C THR A 37 5.38 -22.34 17.59
N PRO A 38 5.71 -22.67 16.33
CA PRO A 38 6.65 -21.90 15.53
C PRO A 38 6.26 -20.42 15.38
N ILE A 39 7.25 -19.51 15.38
CA ILE A 39 7.02 -18.06 15.33
C ILE A 39 6.38 -17.63 14.00
N ASN A 40 6.80 -18.23 12.89
CA ASN A 40 6.25 -17.94 11.57
C ASN A 40 4.75 -18.23 11.48
N ILE A 41 4.26 -19.28 12.15
CA ILE A 41 2.83 -19.62 12.22
C ILE A 41 2.09 -18.52 12.99
N ILE A 42 2.60 -18.13 14.15
CA ILE A 42 2.00 -17.09 14.98
C ILE A 42 1.93 -15.75 14.23
N GLN A 43 2.99 -15.39 13.51
CA GLN A 43 3.04 -14.17 12.72
C GLN A 43 2.07 -14.19 11.54
N ALA A 44 1.96 -15.32 10.84
CA ALA A 44 1.02 -15.49 9.73
C ALA A 44 -0.44 -15.38 10.21
N GLU A 45 -0.79 -16.08 11.29
CA GLU A 45 -2.12 -16.08 11.90
C GLU A 45 -2.48 -14.70 12.49
N ALA A 46 -1.51 -14.00 13.06
CA ALA A 46 -1.68 -12.63 13.54
C ALA A 46 -1.79 -11.58 12.41
N VAL A 47 -1.48 -11.96 11.17
CA VAL A 47 -1.27 -11.02 10.04
C VAL A 47 -0.22 -9.95 10.40
N GLU A 48 0.79 -10.33 11.19
CA GLU A 48 1.84 -9.42 11.66
C GLU A 48 3.21 -9.85 11.12
N PRO A 49 3.89 -9.03 10.31
CA PRO A 49 5.18 -9.38 9.74
C PRO A 49 6.29 -9.40 10.80
N PRO A 50 7.40 -10.12 10.56
CA PRO A 50 8.61 -10.01 11.34
C PRO A 50 9.02 -8.55 11.56
N LEU A 51 9.48 -8.23 12.77
CA LEU A 51 9.79 -6.85 13.17
C LEU A 51 10.78 -6.17 12.24
N LYS A 52 11.78 -6.88 11.72
CA LYS A 52 12.73 -6.34 10.76
C LYS A 52 12.03 -5.81 9.50
N LEU A 53 11.14 -6.62 8.92
CA LEU A 53 10.37 -6.24 7.73
C LEU A 53 9.40 -5.10 8.05
N ARG A 54 8.75 -5.14 9.21
CA ARG A 54 7.88 -4.07 9.68
C ARG A 54 8.62 -2.73 9.77
N ARG A 55 9.82 -2.70 10.36
CA ARG A 55 10.65 -1.49 10.47
C ARG A 55 11.06 -0.96 9.09
N GLN A 56 11.44 -1.83 8.16
CA GLN A 56 11.78 -1.45 6.78
C GLN A 56 10.58 -0.81 6.08
N LEU A 57 9.40 -1.44 6.18
CA LEU A 57 8.15 -0.91 5.62
C LEU A 57 7.80 0.46 6.20
N LEU A 58 7.92 0.63 7.52
CA LEU A 58 7.67 1.91 8.20
C LEU A 58 8.68 2.99 7.79
N SER A 59 9.94 2.61 7.57
CA SER A 59 10.98 3.53 7.11
C SER A 59 10.75 4.01 5.69
N ARG A 60 10.40 3.10 4.77
CA ARG A 60 10.00 3.45 3.41
C ARG A 60 8.76 4.35 3.39
N LYS A 61 7.71 4.00 4.12
CA LYS A 61 6.49 4.84 4.23
C LYS A 61 6.80 6.24 4.77
N PHE A 62 7.64 6.32 5.79
CA PHE A 62 8.08 7.60 6.34
C PHE A 62 8.83 8.42 5.29
N MET A 63 9.75 7.80 4.56
CA MET A 63 10.54 8.46 3.53
C MET A 63 9.69 8.96 2.36
N ILE A 64 8.79 8.13 1.83
CA ILE A 64 7.82 8.53 0.78
C ILE A 64 7.02 9.75 1.24
N LYS A 65 6.50 9.73 2.47
CA LYS A 65 5.75 10.87 3.04
C LYS A 65 6.62 12.13 3.17
N THR A 66 7.88 11.96 3.54
CA THR A 66 8.84 13.05 3.76
C THR A 66 9.19 13.73 2.43
N ILE A 67 9.43 12.93 1.39
CA ILE A 67 9.70 13.38 0.01
C ILE A 67 8.47 14.06 -0.57
N SER A 68 7.31 13.41 -0.51
CA SER A 68 6.04 13.93 -1.03
C SER A 68 5.70 15.29 -0.41
N LYS A 69 5.86 15.45 0.91
CA LYS A 69 5.59 16.72 1.60
C LYS A 69 6.73 17.75 1.50
N LYS A 70 7.85 17.42 0.88
CA LYS A 70 9.07 18.26 0.79
C LYS A 70 9.46 18.89 2.14
N THR A 71 9.45 18.08 3.19
CA THR A 71 9.73 18.58 4.56
C THR A 71 11.19 19.00 4.72
N SER A 72 11.48 19.93 5.64
CA SER A 72 12.85 20.37 5.96
C SER A 72 13.79 19.23 6.40
N TYR A 73 13.22 18.14 6.94
CA TYR A 73 13.94 16.95 7.35
C TYR A 73 14.66 16.23 6.19
N LEU A 74 14.18 16.41 4.95
CA LEU A 74 14.77 15.80 3.77
C LEU A 74 16.24 16.22 3.57
N ASN A 75 16.57 17.48 3.85
CA ASN A 75 17.93 18.00 3.75
C ASN A 75 18.86 17.31 4.77
N SER A 76 18.36 17.02 5.97
CA SER A 76 19.11 16.28 7.00
C SER A 76 19.34 14.82 6.60
N VAL A 77 18.38 14.19 5.93
CA VAL A 77 18.55 12.83 5.40
C VAL A 77 19.58 12.83 4.27
N GLN A 78 19.52 13.78 3.35
CA GLN A 78 20.50 13.92 2.27
C GLN A 78 21.91 14.13 2.81
N SER A 79 22.10 15.01 3.80
CA SER A 79 23.42 15.23 4.39
C SER A 79 23.93 13.98 5.10
N LEU A 80 23.05 13.26 5.81
CA LEU A 80 23.39 11.98 6.42
C LEU A 80 23.78 10.93 5.38
N THR A 81 23.07 10.84 4.25
CA THR A 81 23.40 9.94 3.14
C THR A 81 24.80 10.24 2.59
N VAL A 82 25.14 11.51 2.38
CA VAL A 82 26.50 11.91 1.97
C VAL A 82 27.54 11.49 2.99
N GLN A 83 27.27 11.71 4.29
CA GLN A 83 28.18 11.29 5.36
C GLN A 83 28.37 9.77 5.39
N VAL A 84 27.31 8.99 5.21
CA VAL A 84 27.37 7.52 5.15
C VAL A 84 28.27 7.04 4.02
N LEU A 85 28.20 7.70 2.85
CA LEU A 85 28.97 7.31 1.67
C LEU A 85 30.44 7.78 1.69
N THR A 86 30.73 8.89 2.38
CA THR A 86 32.05 9.55 2.30
C THR A 86 32.90 9.41 3.57
N HIS A 87 32.26 9.28 4.73
CA HIS A 87 32.96 9.41 6.00
C HIS A 87 33.41 8.05 6.55
N ARG A 88 34.70 7.96 6.95
CA ARG A 88 35.33 6.70 7.39
C ARG A 88 34.61 5.99 8.53
N TYR A 89 33.96 6.76 9.41
CA TYR A 89 33.13 6.24 10.51
C TYR A 89 32.13 5.18 10.05
N TRP A 90 31.53 5.36 8.87
CA TRP A 90 30.45 4.49 8.39
C TRP A 90 30.93 3.21 7.70
N HIS A 91 32.21 3.09 7.34
CA HIS A 91 32.74 1.86 6.74
C HIS A 91 32.61 0.62 7.64
N PHE A 92 32.56 0.82 8.97
CA PHE A 92 32.47 -0.26 9.95
C PHE A 92 31.14 -0.24 10.73
N LYS A 93 30.15 0.52 10.26
CA LYS A 93 28.84 0.65 10.91
C LYS A 93 27.74 0.22 9.95
N LYS A 94 26.64 -0.29 10.50
CA LYS A 94 25.43 -0.56 9.71
C LYS A 94 24.84 0.77 9.23
N THR A 95 24.53 0.86 7.94
CA THR A 95 23.84 2.00 7.35
C THR A 95 22.50 2.20 8.05
N PRO A 96 22.13 3.43 8.47
CA PRO A 96 20.82 3.70 9.05
C PRO A 96 19.68 3.32 8.09
N LEU A 97 18.61 2.75 8.64
CA LEU A 97 17.46 2.26 7.85
C LEU A 97 16.81 3.39 7.03
N ILE A 98 16.87 4.61 7.56
CA ILE A 98 16.37 5.80 6.88
C ILE A 98 17.19 6.18 5.64
N VAL A 99 18.50 5.95 5.67
CA VAL A 99 19.39 6.18 4.52
C VAL A 99 19.18 5.09 3.48
N GLU A 100 19.07 3.82 3.90
CA GLU A 100 18.70 2.72 2.99
C GLU A 100 17.37 3.01 2.28
N SER A 101 16.36 3.45 3.03
CA SER A 101 15.04 3.80 2.48
C SER A 101 15.13 4.99 1.52
N PHE A 102 15.94 6.00 1.82
CA PHE A 102 16.15 7.15 0.94
C PHE A 102 16.79 6.72 -0.38
N SER A 103 17.85 5.90 -0.33
CA SER A 103 18.53 5.39 -1.52
C SER A 103 17.60 4.52 -2.39
N GLU A 104 16.76 3.68 -1.80
CA GLU A 104 15.79 2.85 -2.54
C GLU A 104 14.69 3.68 -3.21
N ILE A 105 14.29 4.81 -2.62
CA ILE A 105 13.17 5.63 -3.10
C ILE A 105 13.66 6.77 -4.02
N ALA A 106 14.95 7.12 -3.97
CA ALA A 106 15.54 8.19 -4.76
C ALA A 106 15.23 8.07 -6.26
N ASP A 107 15.20 6.84 -6.80
CA ASP A 107 14.93 6.59 -8.22
C ASP A 107 13.45 6.76 -8.62
N ILE A 108 12.54 6.81 -7.65
CA ILE A 108 11.07 6.84 -7.87
C ILE A 108 10.51 8.23 -7.51
N THR A 109 11.35 9.16 -7.04
CA THR A 109 10.87 10.47 -6.54
C THR A 109 10.11 11.27 -7.58
N ASP A 110 10.49 11.15 -8.84
CA ASP A 110 9.85 11.88 -9.95
C ASP A 110 8.44 11.38 -10.26
N ILE A 111 8.11 10.16 -9.81
CA ILE A 111 6.81 9.49 -10.00
C ILE A 111 5.90 9.74 -8.78
N LEU A 112 6.46 10.17 -7.64
CA LEU A 112 5.69 10.39 -6.42
C LEU A 112 4.78 11.61 -6.56
N TYR A 113 3.50 11.35 -6.83
CA TYR A 113 2.45 12.36 -6.78
C TYR A 113 2.35 12.95 -5.37
N SER A 114 2.48 14.26 -5.27
CA SER A 114 2.35 15.05 -4.06
C SER A 114 1.18 16.00 -4.23
N ASN A 115 0.12 15.81 -3.47
CA ASN A 115 -0.92 16.83 -3.33
C ASN A 115 -0.77 17.51 -1.96
N GLN A 116 -0.71 18.84 -1.96
CA GLN A 116 -0.67 19.61 -0.71
C GLN A 116 -2.03 19.59 -0.01
N LEU A 117 -3.10 19.41 -0.79
CA LEU A 117 -4.44 19.20 -0.28
C LEU A 117 -4.65 17.69 -0.10
N PRO A 118 -5.21 17.23 1.03
CA PRO A 118 -5.77 15.88 1.05
C PRO A 118 -6.75 15.76 -0.12
N PRO A 119 -6.86 14.59 -0.79
CA PRO A 119 -7.90 14.41 -1.79
C PRO A 119 -9.20 14.90 -1.17
N VAL A 120 -9.80 15.92 -1.77
CA VAL A 120 -11.04 16.50 -1.25
C VAL A 120 -12.05 15.38 -1.37
N LEU A 121 -12.29 14.68 -0.27
CA LEU A 121 -13.48 13.89 -0.12
C LEU A 121 -14.59 14.93 -0.13
N ILE A 122 -15.23 15.08 -1.28
CA ILE A 122 -16.39 15.96 -1.46
C ILE A 122 -17.53 15.53 -0.51
N TYR A 123 -17.43 14.32 0.03
CA TYR A 123 -18.37 13.68 0.92
C TYR A 123 -17.86 13.64 2.36
N SER A 124 -18.76 13.89 3.31
CA SER A 124 -18.47 13.66 4.73
C SER A 124 -18.28 12.14 5.00
N PRO A 125 -17.52 11.74 6.03
CA PRO A 125 -17.36 10.33 6.37
C PRO A 125 -18.70 9.59 6.51
N GLU A 126 -19.71 10.23 7.10
CA GLU A 126 -21.05 9.67 7.26
C GLU A 126 -21.74 9.41 5.91
N GLN A 127 -21.48 10.24 4.89
CA GLN A 127 -22.01 10.02 3.54
C GLN A 127 -21.33 8.84 2.83
N ILE A 128 -20.05 8.60 3.09
CA ILE A 128 -19.32 7.46 2.56
C ILE A 128 -19.86 6.15 3.16
N PHE A 129 -20.16 6.15 4.47
CA PHE A 129 -20.63 4.96 5.18
C PHE A 129 -22.16 4.75 5.16
N SER A 130 -22.95 5.77 4.83
CA SER A 130 -24.42 5.66 4.77
C SER A 130 -24.93 5.03 3.48
N ARG A 131 -24.09 4.90 2.44
CA ARG A 131 -24.45 4.21 1.20
C ARG A 131 -24.00 2.76 1.26
N GLU A 132 -24.96 1.83 1.29
CA GLU A 132 -24.68 0.42 1.06
C GLU A 132 -24.12 0.23 -0.36
N ILE A 133 -22.81 0.05 -0.48
CA ILE A 133 -22.20 -0.43 -1.71
C ILE A 133 -22.49 -1.93 -1.79
N ARG A 134 -23.49 -2.30 -2.59
CA ARG A 134 -23.83 -3.70 -2.81
C ARG A 134 -23.02 -4.26 -3.98
N THR A 135 -22.13 -5.18 -3.68
CA THR A 135 -21.39 -5.95 -4.69
C THR A 135 -22.17 -7.22 -5.02
N TYR A 136 -22.46 -7.43 -6.31
CA TYR A 136 -23.10 -8.64 -6.80
C TYR A 136 -22.10 -9.44 -7.61
N TYR A 137 -21.95 -10.71 -7.27
CA TYR A 137 -21.17 -11.66 -8.03
C TYR A 137 -22.13 -12.50 -8.87
N PHE A 138 -21.90 -12.54 -10.17
CA PHE A 138 -22.64 -13.39 -11.07
C PHE A 138 -21.80 -14.64 -11.35
N GLU A 139 -22.35 -15.82 -11.12
CA GLU A 139 -21.73 -17.05 -11.62
C GLU A 139 -21.76 -17.02 -13.15
N SER A 140 -20.60 -17.22 -13.79
CA SER A 140 -20.56 -17.28 -15.25
C SER A 140 -21.08 -18.64 -15.71
N GLU A 141 -22.19 -18.65 -16.44
CA GLU A 141 -22.58 -19.84 -17.21
C GLU A 141 -21.76 -19.94 -18.51
N GLU A 142 -21.60 -21.15 -19.03
CA GLU A 142 -20.86 -21.41 -20.28
C GLU A 142 -21.43 -20.66 -21.49
N VAL A 143 -22.71 -20.29 -21.44
CA VAL A 143 -23.41 -19.61 -22.52
C VAL A 143 -23.51 -18.11 -22.24
N ALA A 144 -22.74 -17.31 -22.98
CA ALA A 144 -22.66 -15.86 -22.82
C ALA A 144 -24.02 -15.14 -22.92
N SER A 145 -24.94 -15.62 -23.77
CA SER A 145 -26.27 -15.02 -23.92
C SER A 145 -27.13 -15.16 -22.67
N ILE A 146 -26.97 -16.24 -21.89
CA ILE A 146 -27.74 -16.45 -20.65
C ILE A 146 -27.25 -15.50 -19.56
N ASN A 147 -25.93 -15.30 -19.47
CA ASN A 147 -25.34 -14.34 -18.54
C ASN A 147 -25.81 -12.91 -18.80
N GLN A 148 -25.92 -12.52 -20.08
CA GLN A 148 -26.35 -11.19 -20.46
C GLN A 148 -27.83 -10.94 -20.15
N THR A 149 -28.70 -11.93 -20.38
CA THR A 149 -30.11 -11.85 -20.01
C THR A 149 -30.28 -11.75 -18.49
N LYS A 150 -29.62 -12.61 -17.71
CA LYS A 150 -29.67 -12.57 -16.24
C LYS A 150 -29.15 -11.24 -15.67
N PHE A 151 -28.07 -10.71 -16.24
CA PHE A 151 -27.53 -9.42 -15.86
C PHE A 151 -28.55 -8.30 -16.10
N ASN A 152 -29.13 -8.23 -17.31
CA ASN A 152 -30.10 -7.20 -17.67
C ASN A 152 -31.39 -7.28 -16.85
N GLU A 153 -31.89 -8.48 -16.58
CA GLU A 153 -33.07 -8.69 -15.71
C GLU A 153 -32.80 -8.22 -14.28
N THR A 154 -31.66 -8.62 -13.71
CA THR A 154 -31.25 -8.19 -12.37
C THR A 154 -31.09 -6.68 -12.31
N LYS A 155 -30.43 -6.11 -13.32
CA LYS A 155 -30.21 -4.67 -13.46
C LYS A 155 -31.54 -3.91 -13.42
N ASN A 156 -32.48 -4.28 -14.30
CA ASN A 156 -33.78 -3.63 -14.42
C ASN A 156 -34.67 -3.83 -13.19
N LYS A 157 -34.56 -4.98 -12.51
CA LYS A 157 -35.36 -5.28 -11.31
C LYS A 157 -34.95 -4.42 -10.11
N TYR A 158 -33.66 -4.25 -9.88
CA TYR A 158 -33.17 -3.53 -8.69
C TYR A 158 -32.91 -2.05 -8.94
N TRP A 159 -32.58 -1.67 -10.18
CA TRP A 159 -32.27 -0.30 -10.56
C TRP A 159 -33.00 0.04 -11.85
N PRO A 160 -34.21 0.63 -11.80
CA PRO A 160 -34.90 1.08 -13.00
C PRO A 160 -34.30 2.39 -13.56
N ASN A 161 -33.68 3.20 -12.72
CA ASN A 161 -32.97 4.43 -13.08
C ASN A 161 -31.51 4.32 -12.63
N TYR A 162 -30.65 3.80 -13.50
CA TYR A 162 -29.21 3.71 -13.29
C TYR A 162 -28.46 4.51 -14.35
N ASP A 163 -27.16 4.67 -14.10
CA ASP A 163 -26.18 5.10 -15.08
C ASP A 163 -25.10 4.03 -15.19
N SER A 164 -24.70 3.67 -16.40
CA SER A 164 -23.84 2.52 -16.68
C SER A 164 -22.43 2.96 -17.02
N ILE A 165 -21.55 2.84 -16.02
CA ILE A 165 -20.13 3.09 -16.19
C ILE A 165 -19.38 1.75 -16.16
N PHE A 166 -18.71 1.45 -17.27
CA PHE A 166 -17.83 0.31 -17.41
C PHE A 166 -16.39 0.75 -17.19
N THR A 167 -15.64 0.03 -16.36
CA THR A 167 -14.22 0.33 -16.08
C THR A 167 -13.38 -0.89 -16.43
N ASP A 168 -12.23 -0.66 -17.06
CA ASP A 168 -11.25 -1.71 -17.32
C ASP A 168 -9.83 -1.21 -17.04
N GLY A 169 -8.99 -2.13 -16.57
CA GLY A 169 -7.61 -1.88 -16.19
C GLY A 169 -6.70 -2.89 -16.87
N SER A 170 -5.64 -2.42 -17.53
CA SER A 170 -4.66 -3.29 -18.17
C SER A 170 -3.28 -3.12 -17.55
N LYS A 171 -2.58 -4.24 -17.37
CA LYS A 171 -1.18 -4.26 -16.93
C LYS A 171 -0.34 -5.13 -17.86
N SER A 172 0.69 -4.52 -18.43
CA SER A 172 1.79 -5.21 -19.10
C SER A 172 3.09 -5.02 -18.30
N LYS A 173 4.20 -5.56 -18.81
CA LYS A 173 5.52 -5.35 -18.19
C LYS A 173 5.97 -3.88 -18.27
N GLU A 174 5.51 -3.16 -19.28
CA GLU A 174 5.99 -1.81 -19.60
C GLU A 174 4.97 -0.73 -19.27
N TYR A 175 3.68 -1.06 -19.31
CA TYR A 175 2.59 -0.09 -19.19
C TYR A 175 1.52 -0.56 -18.22
N THR A 176 0.95 0.41 -17.54
CA THR A 176 -0.25 0.26 -16.73
C THR A 176 -1.24 1.31 -17.23
N SER A 177 -2.47 0.91 -17.53
CA SER A 177 -3.49 1.84 -18.03
C SER A 177 -4.86 1.52 -17.43
N CYS A 178 -5.71 2.53 -17.35
CA CYS A 178 -7.12 2.35 -17.03
C CYS A 178 -7.99 3.09 -18.03
N ALA A 179 -9.21 2.61 -18.21
CA ALA A 179 -10.19 3.21 -19.07
C ALA A 179 -11.57 3.12 -18.42
N PHE A 180 -12.43 4.07 -18.75
CA PHE A 180 -13.85 3.93 -18.49
C PHE A 180 -14.65 4.26 -19.74
N TYR A 181 -15.83 3.68 -19.82
CA TYR A 181 -16.86 3.97 -20.82
C TYR A 181 -18.19 4.23 -20.12
N HIS A 182 -18.77 5.38 -20.40
CA HIS A 182 -20.09 5.79 -19.95
C HIS A 182 -21.08 5.51 -21.08
N PHE A 183 -21.98 4.56 -20.88
CA PHE A 183 -22.85 4.08 -21.95
C PHE A 183 -23.87 5.14 -22.39
N GLU A 184 -24.46 5.84 -21.43
CA GLU A 184 -25.56 6.78 -21.63
C GLU A 184 -25.09 8.09 -22.31
N GLU A 185 -23.93 8.61 -21.92
CA GLU A 185 -23.29 9.76 -22.57
C GLU A 185 -22.48 9.39 -23.82
N ASN A 186 -22.28 8.09 -24.07
CA ASN A 186 -21.38 7.55 -25.10
C ASN A 186 -19.97 8.19 -25.04
N THR A 187 -19.43 8.33 -23.83
CA THR A 187 -18.09 8.92 -23.61
C THR A 187 -17.13 7.87 -23.09
N ASP A 188 -15.93 7.82 -23.65
CA ASP A 188 -14.81 7.04 -23.12
C ASP A 188 -13.60 7.92 -22.79
N LYS A 189 -12.86 7.53 -21.76
CA LYS A 189 -11.54 8.10 -21.49
C LYS A 189 -10.57 6.99 -21.13
N LYS A 190 -9.31 7.21 -21.53
CA LYS A 190 -8.19 6.30 -21.32
C LYS A 190 -7.06 7.06 -20.68
N PHE A 191 -6.45 6.45 -19.67
CA PHE A 191 -5.37 7.05 -18.89
C PHE A 191 -4.20 6.08 -18.84
N ILE A 192 -3.00 6.61 -19.06
CA ILE A 192 -1.75 5.89 -18.78
C ILE A 192 -1.36 6.22 -17.35
N LEU A 193 -1.11 5.17 -16.58
CA LEU A 193 -0.71 5.22 -15.20
C LEU A 193 0.78 4.85 -15.08
N PRO A 194 1.44 5.19 -13.96
CA PRO A 194 2.82 4.76 -13.71
C PRO A 194 2.96 3.24 -13.82
N LYS A 195 4.06 2.76 -14.40
CA LYS A 195 4.34 1.31 -14.57
C LYS A 195 4.33 0.53 -13.24
N GLU A 196 4.61 1.22 -12.15
CA GLU A 196 4.65 0.70 -10.78
C GLU A 196 3.25 0.41 -10.23
N ALA A 197 2.19 0.97 -10.81
CA ALA A 197 0.82 0.75 -10.35
C ALA A 197 0.42 -0.72 -10.53
N SER A 198 -0.31 -1.25 -9.55
CA SER A 198 -0.89 -2.59 -9.57
C SER A 198 -2.26 -2.61 -10.24
N ILE A 199 -2.72 -3.79 -10.66
CA ILE A 199 -4.09 -3.98 -11.21
C ILE A 199 -5.15 -3.48 -10.20
N TYR A 200 -4.91 -3.67 -8.91
CA TYR A 200 -5.82 -3.24 -7.84
C TYR A 200 -5.81 -1.73 -7.57
N THR A 201 -4.84 -1.00 -8.12
CA THR A 201 -4.70 0.45 -7.96
C THR A 201 -5.05 1.21 -9.25
N GLN A 202 -5.55 0.51 -10.27
CA GLN A 202 -5.94 1.07 -11.57
C GLN A 202 -7.39 1.56 -11.62
N ASN A 203 -8.23 1.14 -10.67
CA ASN A 203 -9.67 1.43 -10.63
C ASN A 203 -10.01 2.61 -9.71
#